data_AF-A0A1C6C8L2-F1
#
_entry.id   AF-A0A1C6C8L2-F1
#
_cell.length_a   1.000
_cell.length_b   1.000
_cell.length_c   1.000
_cell.angle_alpha   90.00
_cell.angle_beta   90.00
_cell.angle_gamma   90.00
#
_symmetry.space_group_name_H-M   'P 1'
#
loop_
_entity.id
_entity.type
_entity.pdbx_description
1 polymer ?
#
loop_
_entity_poly.entity_id
_entity_poly.type
_entity_poly.pdbx_seq_one_letter_code
_entity_poly.pdbx_strand_id
1 'polypeptide(L)'
;MKVERESFVRFAVAVALACYDLPADRAMTSDEAARLVKWVIDMALGPAASGVLVEPMRNYPPSGKMPLIISVAGVQQHLFWFYPQQPFEEMCETLSAMLKEIPVTCDSVPA
;
A
#
# COMPACT_ATOMS: atom_id res chain seq x y z
N MET A 1 -23.95 12.09 4.40
CA MET A 1 -23.59 10.67 4.64
C MET A 1 -22.16 10.68 5.16
N LYS A 2 -21.90 10.37 6.43
CA LYS A 2 -20.52 10.27 6.93
C LYS A 2 -19.97 8.93 6.46
N VAL A 3 -19.14 8.94 5.43
CA VAL A 3 -18.37 7.75 5.06
C VAL A 3 -17.37 7.52 6.20
N GLU A 4 -17.43 6.36 6.83
CA GLU A 4 -16.46 5.98 7.84
C GLU A 4 -15.08 5.89 7.17
N ARG A 5 -14.05 6.47 7.80
CA ARG A 5 -12.66 6.50 7.28
C ARG A 5 -12.22 5.11 6.81
N GLU A 6 -12.65 4.08 7.52
CA GLU A 6 -12.35 2.69 7.19
C GLU A 6 -12.94 2.24 5.86
N SER A 7 -14.22 2.53 5.61
CA SER A 7 -14.88 2.21 4.35
C SER A 7 -14.27 3.01 3.19
N PHE A 8 -13.87 4.26 3.44
CA PHE A 8 -13.20 5.08 2.43
C PHE A 8 -11.83 4.52 2.05
N VAL A 9 -10.97 4.21 3.03
CA VAL A 9 -9.63 3.67 2.76
C VAL A 9 -9.72 2.33 2.02
N ARG A 10 -10.59 1.42 2.46
CA ARG A 10 -10.78 0.13 1.77
C ARG A 10 -11.25 0.32 0.32
N PHE A 11 -12.21 1.23 0.10
CA PHE A 11 -12.67 1.55 -1.25
C PHE A 11 -11.55 2.12 -2.12
N ALA A 12 -10.78 3.10 -1.61
CA ALA A 12 -9.72 3.75 -2.37
C ALA A 12 -8.57 2.79 -2.70
N VAL A 13 -8.20 1.90 -1.78
CA VAL A 13 -7.20 0.83 -2.01
C VAL A 13 -7.69 -0.16 -3.08
N ALA A 14 -8.94 -0.59 -3.00
CA ALA A 14 -9.51 -1.51 -3.99
C ALA A 14 -9.54 -0.89 -5.39
N VAL A 15 -9.95 0.37 -5.52
CA VAL A 15 -9.93 1.11 -6.79
C VAL A 15 -8.49 1.23 -7.32
N ALA A 16 -7.54 1.62 -6.47
CA ALA A 16 -6.14 1.72 -6.88
C ALA A 16 -5.61 0.38 -7.39
N LEU A 17 -5.76 -0.70 -6.62
CA LEU A 17 -5.30 -2.02 -7.03
C LEU A 17 -5.96 -2.52 -8.32
N ALA A 18 -7.25 -2.24 -8.52
CA ALA A 18 -7.96 -2.62 -9.75
C ALA A 18 -7.49 -1.82 -10.99
N CYS A 19 -7.00 -0.59 -10.78
CA CYS A 19 -6.41 0.23 -11.83
C CYS A 19 -4.96 -0.14 -12.16
N TYR A 20 -4.34 -1.04 -11.39
CA TYR A 20 -3.00 -1.50 -11.67
C TYR A 20 -3.06 -2.76 -12.53
N ASP A 21 -2.54 -2.68 -13.76
CA ASP A 21 -2.34 -3.84 -14.62
C ASP A 21 -1.22 -4.72 -14.05
N LEU A 22 -1.56 -5.61 -13.12
CA LEU A 22 -0.64 -6.63 -12.60
C LEU A 22 -0.28 -7.59 -13.75
N PRO A 23 1.00 -7.67 -14.17
CA PRO A 23 1.38 -8.63 -15.18
C PRO A 23 1.24 -10.04 -14.62
N ALA A 24 0.23 -10.77 -15.09
CA ALA A 24 -0.16 -12.10 -14.58
C ALA A 24 0.93 -13.19 -14.75
N ASP A 25 1.96 -12.95 -15.56
CA ASP A 25 2.93 -13.95 -16.01
C ASP A 25 4.40 -13.55 -15.76
N ARG A 26 4.66 -12.38 -15.17
CA ARG A 26 6.04 -11.95 -14.89
C ARG A 26 6.36 -12.15 -13.42
N ALA A 27 7.52 -12.76 -13.15
CA ALA A 27 8.13 -12.75 -11.83
C ALA A 27 8.34 -11.29 -11.40
N MET A 28 7.49 -10.82 -10.49
CA MET A 28 7.57 -9.47 -9.94
C MET A 28 8.85 -9.34 -9.12
N THR A 29 9.59 -8.26 -9.32
CA THR A 29 10.76 -7.93 -8.51
C THR A 29 10.35 -7.20 -7.23
N SER A 30 11.18 -7.22 -6.20
CA SER A 30 10.90 -6.50 -4.96
C SER A 30 10.82 -4.98 -5.16
N ASP A 31 11.60 -4.42 -6.10
CA ASP A 31 11.50 -3.01 -6.48
C ASP A 31 10.17 -2.71 -7.24
N GLU A 32 9.65 -3.63 -8.04
CA GLU A 32 8.33 -3.50 -8.67
C GLU A 32 7.20 -3.55 -7.63
N ALA A 33 7.29 -4.48 -6.67
CA ALA A 33 6.34 -4.57 -5.57
C ALA A 33 6.32 -3.29 -4.72
N ALA A 34 7.50 -2.72 -4.40
CA ALA A 34 7.60 -1.46 -3.69
C ALA A 34 6.96 -0.29 -4.45
N ARG A 35 7.20 -0.20 -5.77
CA ARG A 35 6.58 0.81 -6.63
C ARG A 35 5.07 0.66 -6.70
N LEU A 36 4.55 -0.57 -6.80
CA LEU A 36 3.12 -0.86 -6.79
C LEU A 36 2.49 -0.38 -5.49
N VAL A 37 3.03 -0.81 -4.35
CA VAL A 37 2.48 -0.44 -3.03
C VAL A 37 2.56 1.07 -2.81
N LYS A 38 3.67 1.73 -3.19
CA LYS A 38 3.76 3.19 -3.15
C LYS A 38 2.67 3.86 -3.98
N TRP A 39 2.47 3.41 -5.21
CA TRP A 39 1.47 3.98 -6.11
C TRP A 39 0.04 3.77 -5.59
N VAL A 40 -0.26 2.60 -4.99
CA VAL A 40 -1.56 2.34 -4.34
C VAL A 40 -1.78 3.30 -3.18
N ILE A 41 -0.77 3.52 -2.34
CA ILE A 41 -0.85 4.45 -1.22
C ILE A 41 -1.07 5.89 -1.71
N ASP A 42 -0.36 6.31 -2.75
CA ASP A 42 -0.50 7.64 -3.36
C ASP A 42 -1.87 7.86 -3.97
N MET A 43 -2.41 6.86 -4.68
CA MET A 43 -3.78 6.90 -5.22
C MET A 43 -4.83 6.91 -4.10
N ALA A 44 -4.63 6.12 -3.05
CA ALA A 44 -5.62 5.95 -1.99
C ALA A 44 -5.68 7.14 -1.01
N LEU A 45 -4.53 7.76 -0.71
CA LEU A 45 -4.41 8.83 0.29
C LEU A 45 -4.12 10.21 -0.32
N GLY A 46 -3.75 10.28 -1.60
CA GLY A 46 -3.49 11.54 -2.30
C GLY A 46 -2.37 12.36 -1.64
N PRO A 47 -2.54 13.69 -1.45
CA PRO A 47 -1.53 14.56 -0.83
C PRO A 47 -1.07 14.10 0.56
N ALA A 48 -1.91 13.35 1.27
CA ALA A 48 -1.61 12.83 2.60
C ALA A 48 -0.54 11.72 2.57
N ALA A 49 -0.28 11.10 1.42
CA ALA A 49 0.80 10.14 1.21
C ALA A 49 2.19 10.77 0.98
N SER A 50 2.31 12.10 0.91
CA SER A 50 3.57 12.77 0.53
C SER A 50 4.78 12.40 1.41
N GLY A 51 4.54 12.12 2.70
CA GLY A 51 5.56 11.66 3.64
C GLY A 51 5.80 10.15 3.66
N VAL A 52 5.06 9.36 2.89
CA VAL A 52 5.16 7.90 2.88
C VAL A 52 6.17 7.44 1.84
N LEU A 53 7.16 6.65 2.26
CA LEU A 53 8.14 5.99 1.40
C LEU A 53 7.92 4.49 1.47
N VAL A 54 8.12 3.79 0.36
CA VAL A 54 8.07 2.32 0.31
C VAL A 54 9.32 1.82 -0.37
N GLU A 55 10.08 1.00 0.35
CA GLU A 55 11.33 0.42 -0.15
C GLU A 55 11.37 -1.08 0.11
N PRO A 56 11.91 -1.90 -0.81
CA PRO A 56 12.14 -3.30 -0.50
C PRO A 56 13.26 -3.46 0.53
N MET A 57 13.15 -4.43 1.41
CA MET A 57 14.28 -4.80 2.28
C MET A 57 15.44 -5.30 1.40
N ARG A 58 16.59 -4.62 1.51
CA ARG A 58 17.79 -4.96 0.74
C ARG A 58 18.34 -6.32 1.16
N ASN A 59 18.87 -7.06 0.20
CA ASN A 59 19.51 -8.36 0.39
C ASN A 59 18.60 -9.47 0.97
N TYR A 60 17.27 -9.31 0.89
CA TYR A 60 16.37 -10.39 1.27
C TYR A 60 16.43 -11.53 0.23
N PRO A 61 16.55 -12.80 0.65
CA PRO A 61 16.62 -13.92 -0.28
C PRO A 61 15.35 -14.03 -1.14
N PRO A 62 15.46 -14.57 -2.38
CA PRO A 62 14.29 -14.90 -3.18
C PRO A 62 13.30 -15.78 -2.39
N SER A 63 12.05 -15.34 -2.30
CA SER A 63 10.99 -16.00 -1.54
C SER A 63 9.64 -15.74 -2.19
N GLY A 64 8.63 -16.56 -1.85
CA GLY A 64 7.24 -16.34 -2.29
C GLY A 64 6.59 -15.09 -1.66
N LYS A 65 7.28 -14.43 -0.74
CA LYS A 65 6.89 -13.15 -0.14
C LYS A 65 8.04 -12.16 -0.17
N MET A 66 7.72 -10.89 -0.32
CA MET A 66 8.68 -9.80 -0.42
C MET A 66 8.44 -8.81 0.73
N PRO A 67 9.41 -8.66 1.66
CA PRO A 67 9.31 -7.65 2.70
C PRO A 67 9.53 -6.25 2.15
N LEU A 68 8.54 -5.40 2.35
CA LEU A 68 8.57 -3.97 2.04
C LEU A 68 8.60 -3.17 3.35
N ILE A 69 9.45 -2.15 3.39
CA ILE A 69 9.56 -1.20 4.49
C ILE A 69 8.80 0.06 4.09
N ILE A 70 7.76 0.38 4.85
CA ILE A 70 6.93 1.55 4.65
C ILE A 70 7.27 2.56 5.73
N SER A 71 7.93 3.64 5.33
CA SER A 71 8.35 4.71 6.25
C SER A 71 7.38 5.88 6.15
N VAL A 72 6.91 6.39 7.28
CA VAL A 72 5.97 7.52 7.36
C VAL A 72 6.69 8.70 7.98
N ALA A 73 6.84 9.77 7.19
CA ALA A 73 7.51 11.02 7.55
C ALA A 73 8.92 10.84 8.14
N GLY A 74 9.58 9.71 7.88
CA GLY A 74 10.88 9.35 8.47
C GLY A 74 10.85 9.06 9.98
N VAL A 75 9.67 9.01 10.61
CA VAL A 75 9.52 8.82 12.07
C VAL A 75 9.02 7.41 12.41
N GLN A 76 8.13 6.86 11.58
CA GLN A 76 7.55 5.53 11.79
C GLN A 76 7.90 4.60 10.63
N GLN A 77 8.12 3.33 10.94
CA GLN A 77 8.38 2.29 9.94
C GLN A 77 7.48 1.09 10.18
N HIS A 78 6.85 0.62 9.11
CA HIS A 78 6.01 -0.56 9.12
C HIS A 78 6.58 -1.60 8.16
N LEU A 79 6.62 -2.86 8.59
CA LEU A 79 6.95 -3.98 7.72
C LEU A 79 5.67 -4.48 7.05
N PHE A 80 5.66 -4.51 5.72
CA PHE A 80 4.57 -5.05 4.92
C PHE A 80 5.06 -6.26 4.13
N TRP A 81 4.37 -7.40 4.27
CA TRP A 81 4.68 -8.59 3.50
C TRP A 81 3.86 -8.59 2.22
N PHE A 82 4.52 -8.35 1.08
CA PHE A 82 3.90 -8.43 -0.23
C PHE A 82 3.97 -9.84 -0.79
N TYR A 83 2.84 -10.32 -1.31
CA TYR A 83 2.71 -11.68 -1.86
C TYR A 83 2.19 -11.54 -3.31
N PRO A 84 3.04 -11.77 -4.33
CA PRO A 84 2.65 -11.56 -5.72
C PRO A 84 1.43 -12.38 -6.18
N GLN A 85 1.20 -13.53 -5.54
CA GLN A 85 0.11 -14.47 -5.85
C GLN A 85 -1.05 -14.38 -4.84
N GLN A 86 -1.06 -13.37 -3.96
CA GLN A 86 -2.14 -13.20 -2.99
C GLN A 86 -3.43 -12.76 -3.69
N PRO A 87 -4.59 -13.30 -3.29
CA PRO A 87 -5.87 -12.88 -3.84
C PRO A 87 -6.08 -11.37 -3.68
N PHE A 88 -6.70 -10.75 -4.68
CA PHE A 88 -7.00 -9.32 -4.69
C PHE A 88 -7.67 -8.83 -3.40
N GLU A 89 -8.69 -9.55 -2.92
CA GLU A 89 -9.45 -9.19 -1.73
C GLU A 89 -8.58 -9.18 -0.47
N GLU A 90 -7.70 -10.18 -0.33
CA GLU A 90 -6.81 -10.30 0.83
C GLU A 90 -5.70 -9.24 0.81
N MET A 91 -5.20 -8.90 -0.38
CA MET A 91 -4.25 -7.79 -0.57
C MET A 91 -4.90 -6.45 -0.25
N CYS A 92 -6.15 -6.23 -0.69
CA CYS A 92 -6.93 -5.05 -0.35
C CYS A 92 -7.09 -4.92 1.17
N GLU A 93 -7.47 -6.01 1.84
CA GLU A 93 -7.64 -6.01 3.30
C GLU A 93 -6.36 -5.69 4.05
N THR A 94 -5.26 -6.34 3.67
CA THR A 94 -3.98 -6.18 4.37
C THR A 94 -3.44 -4.75 4.21
N LEU A 95 -3.47 -4.19 2.99
CA LEU A 95 -3.05 -2.81 2.75
C LEU A 95 -3.98 -1.81 3.42
N SER A 96 -5.29 -2.05 3.38
CA SER A 96 -6.27 -1.16 4.01
C SER A 96 -6.09 -1.14 5.52
N ALA A 97 -5.90 -2.29 6.16
CA ALA A 97 -5.66 -2.40 7.59
C ALA A 97 -4.40 -1.64 8.00
N MET A 98 -3.31 -1.81 7.26
CA MET A 98 -2.07 -1.07 7.51
C MET A 98 -2.24 0.44 7.32
N LEU A 99 -2.92 0.88 6.25
CA LEU A 99 -3.15 2.31 5.99
C LEU A 99 -4.05 2.98 7.04
N LYS A 100 -4.89 2.22 7.76
CA LYS A 100 -5.63 2.73 8.92
C LYS A 100 -4.71 3.09 10.08
N GLU A 101 -3.61 2.36 10.26
CA GLU A 101 -2.65 2.57 11.35
C GLU A 101 -1.67 3.71 11.05
N ILE A 102 -1.46 4.04 9.77
CA ILE A 102 -0.63 5.19 9.39
C ILE A 102 -1.31 6.46 9.92
N PRO A 103 -0.62 7.27 10.75
CA PRO A 103 -1.13 8.56 11.19
C PRO A 103 -1.05 9.56 10.02
N VAL A 104 -1.91 9.36 9.03
CA VAL A 104 -2.13 10.34 7.98
C VAL A 104 -2.87 11.51 8.61
N THR A 105 -2.23 12.68 8.63
CA THR A 105 -2.84 13.96 9.02
C THR A 105 -3.87 14.33 7.96
N CYS A 106 -5.06 13.75 8.05
CA CYS A 106 -6.19 14.12 7.20
C CYS A 106 -6.78 15.44 7.69
N ASP A 107 -6.10 16.56 7.45
CA ASP A 107 -6.70 17.90 7.62
C ASP A 107 -7.63 18.28 6.45
N SER A 108 -7.94 17.35 5.55
CA SER A 108 -8.72 17.64 4.34
C SER A 108 -9.54 16.43 3.91
N VAL A 109 -10.59 16.11 4.67
CA VAL A 109 -11.75 15.43 4.08
C VAL A 109 -12.63 16.54 3.47
N PRO A 110 -12.84 16.59 2.14
CA PRO A 110 -13.77 17.54 1.57
C PRO A 110 -15.17 17.22 2.08
N ALA A 111 -15.87 18.25 2.56
CA ALA A 111 -17.25 18.18 3.04
C ALA A 111 -18.25 17.97 1.88
#